data_AF-A0A524AAE7-F1
#
_entry.id   AF-A0A524AAE7-F1
#
_cell.length_a   1.000
_cell.length_b   1.000
_cell.length_c   1.000
_cell.angle_alpha   90.00
_cell.angle_beta   90.00
_cell.angle_gamma   90.00
#
_symmetry.space_group_name_H-M   'P 1'
#
loop_
_entity.id
_entity.type
_entity.pdbx_description
1 polymer ?
#
loop_
_entity_poly.entity_id
_entity_poly.type
_entity_poly.pdbx_seq_one_letter_code
_entity_poly.pdbx_strand_id
1 'polypeptide(L)'
;MMPPLTAQISRDEVGVTLYCPELNIYTCGKTEQEARGKFINAIFEYWHFLQAHDFKNELPYKEHLELLTNEVLPVLASASLRSSHRPPSFIDKLVKLLSRREESWDADVFGSLVKSSAP
;
A
#
# COMPACT_ATOMS: atom_id res chain seq x y z
N MET A 1 -14.89 -14.09 -4.25
CA MET A 1 -14.48 -13.10 -3.24
C MET A 1 -14.78 -11.71 -3.79
N MET A 2 -15.45 -10.86 -3.01
CA MET A 2 -15.60 -9.45 -3.36
C MET A 2 -14.25 -8.73 -3.16
N PRO A 3 -13.90 -7.76 -4.01
CA PRO A 3 -12.70 -6.95 -3.80
C PRO A 3 -12.84 -6.10 -2.52
N PRO A 4 -11.74 -5.88 -1.77
CA PRO A 4 -11.79 -5.17 -0.49
C PRO A 4 -12.02 -3.65 -0.62
N LEU A 5 -11.90 -3.09 -1.83
CA LEU A 5 -12.14 -1.67 -2.11
C LEU A 5 -12.93 -1.52 -3.40
N THR A 6 -13.82 -0.54 -3.42
CA THR A 6 -14.51 -0.08 -4.63
C THR A 6 -13.79 1.14 -5.19
N ALA A 7 -13.59 1.18 -6.50
CA ALA A 7 -13.06 2.35 -7.20
C ALA A 7 -14.11 2.88 -8.18
N GLN A 8 -14.62 4.06 -7.90
CA GLN A 8 -15.49 4.80 -8.81
C GLN A 8 -14.62 5.58 -9.80
N ILE A 9 -14.79 5.32 -11.10
CA ILE A 9 -14.03 5.97 -12.17
C ILE A 9 -14.94 6.97 -12.88
N SER A 10 -14.53 8.22 -12.91
CA SER A 10 -15.12 9.26 -13.77
C SER A 10 -14.13 9.68 -14.84
N ARG A 11 -14.63 9.98 -16.05
CA ARG A 11 -13.83 10.42 -17.19
C ARG A 11 -14.45 11.70 -17.76
N ASP A 12 -13.63 12.72 -17.94
CA ASP A 12 -14.04 14.01 -18.52
C ASP A 12 -12.98 14.52 -19.51
N GLU A 13 -13.17 15.73 -20.04
CA GLU A 13 -12.26 16.37 -20.99
C GLU A 13 -10.88 16.69 -20.38
N VAL A 14 -10.76 16.70 -19.05
CA VAL A 14 -9.56 17.07 -18.30
C VAL A 14 -8.76 15.83 -17.87
N GLY A 15 -9.40 14.67 -17.76
CA GLY A 15 -8.75 13.38 -17.58
C GLY A 15 -9.61 12.30 -16.93
N VAL A 16 -8.96 11.48 -16.11
CA VAL A 16 -9.54 10.36 -15.39
C VAL A 16 -9.43 10.59 -13.89
N THR A 17 -10.56 10.42 -13.21
CA THR A 17 -10.72 10.56 -11.78
C THR A 17 -11.05 9.21 -11.15
N LEU A 18 -10.43 8.90 -10.02
CA LEU A 18 -10.66 7.72 -9.20
C LEU A 18 -11.05 8.14 -7.78
N TYR A 19 -12.17 7.63 -7.30
CA TYR A 19 -12.65 7.81 -5.93
C TYR A 19 -12.90 6.47 -5.25
N CYS A 20 -12.38 6.30 -4.04
CA CYS A 20 -12.64 5.15 -3.18
C CYS A 20 -13.42 5.60 -1.95
N PRO A 21 -14.73 5.29 -1.87
CA PRO A 21 -15.57 5.73 -0.77
C PRO A 21 -15.18 5.12 0.57
N GLU A 22 -14.67 3.89 0.58
CA GLU A 22 -14.32 3.17 1.82
C GLU A 22 -13.13 3.79 2.56
N LEU A 23 -12.26 4.52 1.85
CA LEU A 23 -11.10 5.19 2.44
C LEU A 23 -11.18 6.72 2.32
N ASN A 24 -12.23 7.23 1.66
CA ASN A 24 -12.35 8.62 1.26
C ASN A 24 -11.11 9.15 0.49
N ILE A 25 -10.54 8.31 -0.39
CA ILE A 25 -9.35 8.65 -1.20
C ILE A 25 -9.79 9.08 -2.60
N TYR A 26 -9.26 10.21 -3.05
CA TYR A 26 -9.48 10.77 -4.38
C TYR A 26 -8.15 10.97 -5.11
N THR A 27 -8.08 10.56 -6.37
CA THR A 27 -6.92 10.79 -7.25
C THR A 27 -7.35 11.10 -8.67
N CYS A 28 -6.53 11.87 -9.40
CA CYS A 28 -6.76 12.22 -10.79
C CYS A 28 -5.49 12.07 -11.64
N GLY A 29 -5.65 11.78 -12.93
CA GLY A 29 -4.57 11.68 -13.90
C GLY A 29 -5.06 11.95 -15.32
N LYS A 30 -4.15 12.23 -16.25
CA LYS A 30 -4.50 12.42 -17.67
C LYS A 30 -4.95 11.11 -18.33
N THR A 31 -4.47 9.98 -17.82
CA THR A 31 -4.85 8.64 -18.27
C THR A 31 -5.32 7.79 -17.11
N GLU A 32 -6.08 6.74 -17.41
CA GLU A 32 -6.51 5.77 -16.40
C GLU A 32 -5.34 5.07 -15.72
N GLN A 33 -4.26 4.78 -16.47
CA GLN A 33 -3.05 4.19 -15.91
C GLN A 33 -2.37 5.12 -14.90
N GLU A 34 -2.28 6.41 -15.22
CA GLU A 34 -1.72 7.42 -14.31
C GLU A 34 -2.57 7.56 -13.05
N ALA A 35 -3.89 7.65 -13.21
CA ALA A 35 -4.82 7.74 -12.09
C ALA A 35 -4.71 6.50 -11.18
N ARG A 36 -4.67 5.28 -11.75
CA ARG A 36 -4.48 4.04 -11.00
C ARG A 36 -3.14 4.00 -10.25
N GLY A 37 -2.05 4.47 -10.87
CA GLY A 37 -0.74 4.55 -10.24
C GLY A 37 -0.73 5.51 -9.04
N LYS A 38 -1.35 6.68 -9.19
CA LYS A 38 -1.52 7.65 -8.10
C LYS A 38 -2.40 7.09 -6.98
N PHE A 39 -3.50 6.42 -7.33
CA PHE A 39 -4.41 5.80 -6.37
C PHE A 39 -3.70 4.79 -5.45
N ILE A 40 -2.87 3.92 -6.03
CA ILE A 40 -2.07 2.95 -5.27
C ILE A 40 -1.09 3.67 -4.33
N ASN A 41 -0.39 4.71 -4.79
CA ASN A 41 0.52 5.49 -3.92
C ASN A 41 -0.24 6.16 -2.77
N ALA A 42 -1.42 6.75 -3.05
CA ALA A 42 -2.25 7.40 -2.04
C ALA A 42 -2.70 6.43 -0.94
N ILE A 43 -3.01 5.16 -1.28
CA ILE A 43 -3.31 4.11 -0.29
C ILE A 43 -2.13 3.90 0.66
N PHE A 44 -0.90 3.82 0.15
CA PHE A 44 0.28 3.62 0.99
C PHE A 44 0.61 4.85 1.84
N GLU A 45 0.53 6.04 1.26
CA GLU A 45 0.74 7.30 1.98
C GLU A 45 -0.28 7.46 3.11
N TYR A 46 -1.55 7.13 2.83
CA TYR A 46 -2.60 7.20 3.83
C TYR A 46 -2.41 6.17 4.96
N TRP A 47 -2.06 4.93 4.63
CA TRP A 47 -1.72 3.93 5.64
C TRP A 47 -0.55 4.37 6.53
N HIS A 48 0.50 4.95 5.94
CA HIS A 48 1.63 5.48 6.70
C HIS A 48 1.23 6.63 7.62
N PHE A 49 0.39 7.53 7.12
CA PHE A 49 -0.18 8.60 7.93
C PHE A 49 -0.94 8.03 9.13
N LEU A 50 -1.80 7.03 8.91
CA LEU A 50 -2.57 6.40 9.98
C LEU A 50 -1.69 5.66 11.00
N GLN A 51 -0.60 5.01 10.57
CA GLN A 51 0.32 4.33 11.48
C GLN A 51 1.19 5.29 12.30
N ALA A 52 1.54 6.44 11.73
CA ALA A 52 2.41 7.42 12.39
C ALA A 52 1.68 8.25 13.45
N HIS A 53 0.35 8.21 13.49
CA HIS A 53 -0.49 8.98 14.39
C HIS A 53 -1.33 8.05 15.27
N ASP A 54 -1.68 8.49 16.48
CA ASP A 54 -2.47 7.69 17.42
C ASP A 54 -3.97 7.81 17.18
N PHE A 55 -4.44 7.30 16.04
CA PHE A 55 -5.87 7.29 15.69
C PHE A 55 -6.61 6.04 16.20
N LYS A 56 -6.04 5.30 17.16
CA LYS A 56 -6.55 3.98 17.58
C LYS A 56 -7.99 4.00 18.10
N ASN A 57 -8.47 5.16 18.55
CA ASN A 57 -9.82 5.36 19.06
C ASN A 57 -10.64 6.40 18.27
N GLU A 58 -10.11 6.92 17.16
CA GLU A 58 -10.78 7.94 16.36
C GLU A 58 -11.43 7.32 15.12
N LEU A 59 -12.75 7.46 15.01
CA LEU A 59 -13.49 7.12 13.80
C LEU A 59 -13.42 8.28 12.78
N PRO A 60 -13.30 8.00 11.47
CA PRO A 60 -13.27 6.68 10.83
C PRO A 60 -11.85 6.08 10.70
N TYR A 61 -10.83 6.75 11.22
CA TYR A 61 -9.42 6.40 11.01
C TYR A 61 -9.02 5.00 11.51
N LYS A 62 -9.60 4.56 12.63
CA LYS A 62 -9.42 3.19 13.14
C LYS A 62 -9.89 2.15 12.12
N GLU A 63 -11.09 2.32 11.57
CA GLU A 63 -11.70 1.40 10.60
C GLU A 63 -10.89 1.38 9.29
N HIS A 64 -10.44 2.56 8.85
CA HIS A 64 -9.57 2.66 7.68
C HIS A 64 -8.24 1.93 7.91
N LEU A 65 -7.62 2.06 9.08
CA LEU A 65 -6.36 1.38 9.40
C LEU A 65 -6.54 -0.15 9.45
N GLU A 66 -7.62 -0.64 10.04
CA GLU A 66 -7.98 -2.06 10.08
C GLU A 66 -8.20 -2.62 8.67
N LEU A 67 -9.03 -1.95 7.86
CA LEU A 67 -9.30 -2.32 6.47
C LEU A 67 -8.00 -2.38 5.65
N LEU A 68 -7.16 -1.34 5.76
CA LEU A 68 -5.90 -1.26 5.03
C LEU A 68 -4.94 -2.39 5.41
N THR A 69 -4.79 -2.64 6.70
CA THR A 69 -3.80 -3.58 7.23
C THR A 69 -4.22 -5.03 7.02
N ASN A 70 -5.51 -5.34 7.24
CA ASN A 70 -5.99 -6.72 7.26
C ASN A 70 -6.46 -7.21 5.89
N GLU A 71 -6.95 -6.31 5.03
CA GLU A 71 -7.59 -6.70 3.77
C GLU A 71 -6.86 -6.15 2.54
N VAL A 72 -6.58 -4.84 2.51
CA VAL A 72 -6.07 -4.17 1.30
C VAL A 72 -4.61 -4.50 1.02
N LEU A 73 -3.71 -4.28 2.00
CA LEU A 73 -2.28 -4.48 1.81
C LEU A 73 -1.91 -5.93 1.46
N PRO A 74 -2.49 -6.98 2.10
CA PRO A 74 -2.23 -8.37 1.70
C PRO A 74 -2.65 -8.68 0.26
N VAL A 75 -3.78 -8.13 -0.18
CA VAL A 75 -4.27 -8.31 -1.56
C VAL A 75 -3.36 -7.59 -2.56
N LEU A 76 -2.95 -6.36 -2.26
CA LEU A 76 -2.00 -5.60 -3.09
C LEU A 76 -0.64 -6.32 -3.19
N ALA A 77 -0.12 -6.85 -2.09
CA ALA A 77 1.08 -7.64 -2.07
C ALA A 77 0.95 -8.89 -2.95
N SER A 78 -0.12 -9.66 -2.76
CA SER A 78 -0.40 -10.87 -3.55
C SER A 78 -0.57 -10.58 -5.04
N ALA A 79 -1.28 -9.51 -5.40
CA ALA A 79 -1.48 -9.09 -6.78
C ALA A 79 -0.16 -8.69 -7.45
N SER A 80 0.74 -8.04 -6.70
CA SER A 80 2.04 -7.64 -7.22
C SER A 80 2.99 -8.79 -7.49
N LEU A 81 2.92 -9.86 -6.71
CA LEU A 81 3.71 -11.08 -6.94
C LEU A 81 3.29 -11.79 -8.22
N ARG A 82 2.05 -11.59 -8.68
CA ARG A 82 1.46 -12.28 -9.85
C ARG A 82 1.46 -11.45 -11.13
N SER A 83 1.76 -10.15 -11.05
CA SER A 83 1.66 -9.24 -12.21
C SER A 83 2.94 -9.22 -13.03
N SER A 84 2.83 -9.50 -14.33
CA SER A 84 3.88 -9.34 -15.34
C SER A 84 4.23 -7.86 -15.63
N HIS A 85 3.38 -6.92 -15.21
CA HIS A 85 3.53 -5.47 -15.39
C HIS A 85 3.85 -4.74 -14.09
N ARG A 86 4.51 -5.43 -13.16
CA ARG A 86 4.87 -4.89 -11.85
C ARG A 86 5.80 -3.66 -11.99
N PRO A 87 5.48 -2.53 -11.33
CA PRO A 87 6.44 -1.44 -11.21
C PRO A 87 7.70 -1.94 -10.48
N PRO A 88 8.92 -1.69 -10.99
CA PRO A 88 10.16 -2.24 -10.44
C PRO A 88 10.31 -2.03 -8.93
N SER A 89 9.89 -0.85 -8.43
CA SER A 89 10.02 -0.45 -7.02
C SER A 89 8.86 -0.91 -6.12
N PHE A 90 7.88 -1.66 -6.62
CA PHE A 90 6.66 -1.95 -5.85
C PHE A 90 6.93 -2.89 -4.67
N ILE A 91 7.74 -3.93 -4.87
CA ILE A 91 8.15 -4.81 -3.77
C ILE A 91 9.19 -4.17 -2.89
N ASP A 92 10.09 -3.31 -3.39
CA ASP A 92 10.99 -2.58 -2.50
C ASP A 92 10.20 -1.69 -1.52
N LYS A 93 9.10 -1.07 -2.01
CA LYS A 93 8.16 -0.35 -1.15
C LYS A 93 7.47 -1.31 -0.18
N LEU A 94 6.92 -2.44 -0.62
CA LEU A 94 6.23 -3.43 0.22
C LEU A 94 7.13 -4.11 1.26
N VAL A 95 8.35 -4.45 0.88
CA VAL A 95 9.39 -4.94 1.77
C VAL A 95 9.67 -3.88 2.80
N LYS A 96 10.04 -2.65 2.39
CA LYS A 96 10.26 -1.54 3.33
C LYS A 96 9.05 -1.26 4.25
N LEU A 97 7.83 -1.52 3.77
CA LEU A 97 6.58 -1.43 4.54
C LEU A 97 6.46 -2.53 5.60
N LEU A 98 6.81 -3.78 5.27
CA LEU A 98 6.78 -4.92 6.17
C LEU A 98 7.99 -4.97 7.12
N SER A 99 9.13 -4.40 6.71
CA SER A 99 10.39 -4.32 7.48
C SER A 99 10.39 -3.25 8.58
N ARG A 100 9.30 -2.48 8.76
CA ARG A 100 9.19 -1.49 9.86
C ARG A 100 8.90 -2.10 11.24
N ARG A 101 8.96 -3.43 11.38
CA ARG A 101 9.29 -4.06 12.67
C ARG A 101 10.80 -3.93 12.88
N GLU A 102 11.24 -3.46 14.04
CA GLU A 102 12.65 -3.31 14.44
C GLU A 102 13.48 -4.62 14.40
N GLU A 103 12.92 -5.73 13.93
CA GLU A 103 13.61 -6.99 13.75
C GLU A 103 13.70 -7.31 12.26
N SER A 104 14.94 -7.33 11.79
CA SER A 104 15.42 -7.48 10.43
C SER A 104 14.89 -8.78 9.78
N TRP A 105 13.78 -8.72 9.04
CA TRP A 105 13.24 -9.83 8.21
C TRP A 105 14.29 -10.43 7.24
N ASP A 106 15.35 -9.69 6.92
CA ASP A 106 16.51 -10.12 6.15
C ASP A 106 17.32 -11.23 6.83
N ALA A 107 17.25 -11.37 8.16
CA ALA A 107 17.87 -12.48 8.88
C ALA A 107 17.20 -13.84 8.55
N ASP A 108 15.89 -13.82 8.25
CA ASP A 108 15.12 -15.02 7.89
C ASP A 108 15.26 -15.38 6.40
N VAL A 109 15.58 -14.40 5.54
CA VAL A 109 15.71 -14.60 4.09
C VAL A 109 17.14 -14.99 3.68
N PHE A 110 18.15 -14.40 4.32
CA PHE A 110 19.55 -14.63 3.95
C PHE A 110 20.30 -15.56 4.90
N GLY A 111 19.64 -16.03 5.97
CA GLY A 111 20.20 -16.98 6.93
C GLY A 111 21.48 -16.44 7.57
N SER A 112 21.35 -15.69 8.66
CA SER A 112 22.45 -15.22 9.53
C SER A 112 23.82 -15.18 8.81
N LEU A 113 24.01 -14.22 7.91
CA LEU A 113 25.33 -13.94 7.35
C LEU A 113 26.23 -13.54 8.52
N VAL A 114 26.95 -14.56 8.99
CA VAL A 114 28.11 -14.60 9.88
C VAL A 114 28.33 -13.29 10.63
N LYS A 115 28.16 -13.32 11.96
CA LYS A 115 28.87 -12.39 12.86
C LYS A 115 30.35 -12.43 12.47
N SER A 116 30.77 -11.48 11.65
CA SER A 116 32.16 -11.16 11.41
C SER A 116 32.70 -10.69 12.75
N SER A 117 33.17 -11.66 13.51
CA SER A 117 34.08 -11.47 14.60
C SER A 117 35.35 -10.90 13.98
N ALA A 118 35.71 -9.68 14.35
CA ALA A 118 37.07 -9.26 14.71
C ALA A 118 37.20 -7.73 14.63
N PRO A 119 38.19 -7.14 15.31
CA PRO A 119 38.98 -7.63 16.46
C PRO A 119 38.56 -6.99 17.79
#